data_AF-X1C4F4-F1
#
_entry.id   AF-X1C4F4-F1
#
_cell.length_a   1.000
_cell.length_b   1.000
_cell.length_c   1.000
_cell.angle_alpha   90.00
_cell.angle_beta   90.00
_cell.angle_gamma   90.00
#
_symmetry.space_group_name_H-M   'P 1'
#
loop_
_entity.id
_entity.type
_entity.pdbx_description
1 polymer ?
#
loop_
_entity_poly.entity_id
_entity_poly.type
_entity_poly.pdbx_seq_one_letter_code
_entity_poly.pdbx_strand_id
1 'polypeptide(L)' 'FLYPGLINTHHHFYQTLTRNIPQVQNVKLFNWLKYLYPIWARLTPEAVYYSGLVAMGELLKTG' A
#
# COMPACT_ATOMS: atom_id res chain seq x y z
N PHE A 1 -11.83 -19.92 -18.21
CA PHE A 1 -10.57 -19.54 -18.87
C PHE A 1 -9.41 -19.84 -17.93
N LEU A 2 -8.23 -20.19 -18.46
CA LEU A 2 -7.01 -20.43 -17.67
C LEU A 2 -5.90 -19.51 -18.21
N TYR A 3 -5.29 -18.73 -17.33
CA TYR A 3 -4.22 -17.79 -17.66
C TYR A 3 -2.99 -18.08 -16.79
N PRO A 4 -1.76 -17.76 -17.24
CA PRO A 4 -0.60 -17.74 -16.36
C PRO A 4 -0.80 -16.70 -15.25
N GLY A 5 -0.23 -16.97 -14.07
CA GLY A 5 -0.28 -16.02 -12.95
C GLY A 5 0.39 -14.70 -13.31
N LEU A 6 -0.23 -13.59 -12.93
CA LEU A 6 0.33 -12.27 -13.19
C LEU A 6 1.55 -12.01 -12.31
N ILE A 7 2.51 -11.25 -12.86
CA ILE A 7 3.70 -10.82 -12.15
C ILE A 7 3.55 -9.34 -11.81
N ASN A 8 3.35 -9.03 -10.53
CA ASN A 8 3.43 -7.67 -10.05
C ASN A 8 4.91 -7.30 -9.82
N THR A 9 5.44 -6.40 -10.64
CA THR A 9 6.86 -6.02 -10.64
C THR A 9 7.21 -4.86 -9.70
N HIS A 10 6.23 -4.22 -9.06
CA HIS A 10 6.48 -3.07 -8.17
C HIS A 10 5.32 -2.82 -7.19
N HIS A 11 5.63 -2.62 -5.89
CA HIS A 11 4.62 -2.22 -4.90
C HIS A 11 5.25 -1.56 -3.66
N HIS A 12 4.44 -0.79 -2.93
CA HIS A 12 4.73 -0.32 -1.56
C HIS A 12 3.72 -0.92 -0.56
N PHE A 13 3.97 -2.13 -0.04
CA PHE A 13 2.95 -2.91 0.71
C PHE A 13 2.40 -2.20 1.95
N TYR A 14 3.23 -1.52 2.75
CA TYR A 14 2.75 -0.85 3.97
C TYR A 14 1.76 0.29 3.72
N GLN A 15 1.73 0.84 2.50
CA GLN A 15 0.82 1.92 2.15
C GLN A 15 -0.64 1.46 2.07
N THR A 16 -0.91 0.14 2.07
CA THR A 16 -2.27 -0.41 2.14
C THR A 16 -3.02 0.04 3.40
N LEU A 17 -2.31 0.26 4.52
CA LEU A 17 -2.91 0.73 5.78
C LEU A 17 -3.25 2.22 5.79
N THR A 18 -2.82 2.98 4.80
CA THR A 18 -3.02 4.44 4.71
C THR A 18 -3.79 4.85 3.45
N ARG A 19 -4.60 3.93 2.91
CA ARG A 19 -5.51 4.24 1.80
C ARG A 19 -6.67 5.13 2.28
N ASN A 20 -7.27 5.87 1.35
CA ASN A 20 -8.47 6.69 1.59
C ASN A 20 -8.34 7.78 2.67
N ILE A 21 -7.14 8.32 2.92
CA ILE A 21 -6.96 9.48 3.81
C ILE A 21 -7.40 10.75 3.07
N PRO A 22 -8.45 11.47 3.51
CA PRO A 22 -9.05 12.58 2.76
C PRO A 22 -8.06 13.69 2.39
N GLN A 23 -7.10 13.99 3.28
CA GLN A 23 -6.14 15.07 3.15
C GLN A 23 -5.14 14.87 2.00
N VAL A 24 -5.01 13.65 1.46
CA VAL A 24 -4.03 13.32 0.42
C VAL A 24 -4.64 12.88 -0.90
N GLN A 25 -5.96 12.88 -1.04
CA GLN A 25 -6.62 12.38 -2.26
C GLN A 25 -6.39 13.29 -3.49
N ASN A 26 -6.28 14.60 -3.28
CA ASN A 26 -6.25 15.61 -4.36
C ASN A 26 -5.04 16.54 -4.28
N VAL A 27 -3.89 16.02 -3.83
CA VAL A 27 -2.66 16.82 -3.65
C VAL A 27 -1.54 16.35 -4.57
N LYS A 28 -0.61 17.26 -4.91
CA LYS A 28 0.59 16.93 -5.70
C LYS A 28 1.54 16.02 -4.91
N LEU A 29 2.39 15.29 -5.61
CA LEU A 29 3.30 14.28 -5.06
C LEU A 29 4.08 14.75 -3.82
N PHE A 30 4.73 15.91 -3.86
CA PHE A 30 5.52 16.35 -2.71
C PHE A 30 4.66 16.72 -1.49
N ASN A 31 3.44 17.20 -1.71
CA ASN A 31 2.50 17.43 -0.61
C ASN A 31 1.95 16.11 -0.07
N TRP A 32 1.68 15.14 -0.95
CA TRP A 32 1.30 13.77 -0.60
C TRP A 32 2.38 13.11 0.28
N LEU A 33 3.64 13.19 -0.15
CA LEU A 33 4.80 12.67 0.60
C LEU A 33 4.95 13.36 1.96
N LYS A 34 4.95 14.70 2.00
CA LYS A 34 5.08 15.46 3.25
C LYS A 34 3.97 15.13 4.25
N TYR A 35 2.75 14.87 3.77
CA TYR A 35 1.65 14.48 4.64
C TYR A 35 1.80 13.05 5.18
N LEU A 36 2.20 12.10 4.33
CA LEU A 36 2.23 10.68 4.69
C LEU A 36 3.51 10.24 5.41
N TYR A 37 4.66 10.87 5.16
CA TYR A 37 5.90 10.53 5.85
C TYR A 37 5.79 10.58 7.39
N PRO A 38 5.15 11.59 8.02
CA PRO A 38 4.91 11.58 9.46
C PRO A 38 4.04 10.41 9.94
N ILE A 39 3.12 9.89 9.12
CA ILE A 39 2.34 8.70 9.44
C ILE A 39 3.24 7.46 9.34
N TRP A 40 3.99 7.33 8.26
CA TRP A 40 4.88 6.19 8.03
C TRP A 40 6.10 6.15 8.96
N ALA A 41 6.51 7.30 9.52
CA ALA A 41 7.52 7.39 10.56
C ALA A 41 7.11 6.68 11.86
N ARG A 42 5.82 6.29 11.99
CA ARG A 42 5.27 5.55 13.13
C ARG A 42 4.97 4.08 12.82
N LEU A 43 5.46 3.55 11.70
CA LEU A 43 5.29 2.13 11.39
C LEU A 43 5.95 1.25 12.47
N THR A 44 5.26 0.18 12.83
CA THR A 44 5.78 -0.86 13.73
C THR A 44 6.05 -2.15 12.93
N PRO A 45 6.82 -3.11 13.47
CA PRO A 45 7.00 -4.42 12.84
C PRO A 45 5.67 -5.13 12.54
N GLU A 46 4.69 -5.01 13.43
CA GLU A 46 3.35 -5.60 13.25
C GLU A 46 2.60 -4.94 12.10
N ALA A 47 2.69 -3.60 11.97
CA ALA A 47 2.07 -2.90 10.85
C ALA A 47 2.67 -3.34 9.51
N VAL A 48 3.98 -3.54 9.44
CA VAL A 48 4.64 -4.08 8.24
C VAL A 48 4.18 -5.51 7.95
N TYR A 49 4.11 -6.37 8.96
CA TYR A 49 3.65 -7.75 8.80
C TYR A 49 2.21 -7.83 8.26
N TYR A 50 1.27 -7.17 8.94
CA TYR A 50 -0.14 -7.24 8.55
C TYR A 50 -0.44 -6.53 7.23
N SER A 51 0.22 -5.40 6.96
CA SER A 51 0.09 -4.74 5.64
C SER A 51 0.58 -5.61 4.49
N GLY A 52 1.62 -6.42 4.71
CA GLY A 52 2.09 -7.41 3.74
C GLY A 52 1.07 -8.51 3.48
N LEU A 53 0.46 -9.06 4.53
CA LEU A 53 -0.62 -10.04 4.38
C LEU A 53 -1.82 -9.48 3.62
N VAL A 54 -2.21 -8.23 3.92
CA VAL A 54 -3.29 -7.54 3.19
C VAL A 54 -2.95 -7.39 1.71
N ALA A 55 -1.78 -6.83 1.39
CA ALA A 55 -1.37 -6.61 -0.01
C ALA A 55 -1.29 -7.93 -0.80
N MET A 56 -0.63 -8.95 -0.25
CA MET A 56 -0.52 -10.26 -0.92
C MET A 56 -1.88 -10.94 -1.09
N GLY A 57 -2.75 -10.86 -0.09
CA GLY A 57 -4.10 -11.41 -0.17
C GLY A 57 -4.94 -10.75 -1.27
N GLU A 58 -4.82 -9.44 -1.44
CA GLU A 58 -5.48 -8.71 -2.54
C GLU A 58 -4.92 -9.11 -3.92
N LEU A 59 -3.59 -9.26 -4.05
CA LEU A 59 -2.95 -9.72 -5.29
C LEU A 59 -3.43 -11.13 -5.67
N LEU A 60 -3.41 -12.07 -4.72
CA LEU A 60 -3.88 -13.44 -4.96
C LEU A 60 -5.34 -13.52 -5.42
N LYS A 61 -6.20 -12.62 -4.92
CA LYS A 61 -7.61 -12.56 -5.32
C LYS A 61 -7.82 -11.99 -6.71
N THR A 62 -6.83 -11.32 -7.27
CA THR A 62 -6.94 -10.62 -8.56
C THR A 62 -6.16 -11.29 -9.70
N GLY A 63 -5.52 -12.42 -9.39
CA GLY A 63 -4.97 -13.37 -10.36
C GLY A 63 -3.64 -12.92 -10.92
#